data_AF-A0A7J9J7V3-F1
#
_entry.id   AF-A0A7J9J7V3-F1
#
_cell.length_a   1.000
_cell.length_b   1.000
_cell.length_c   1.000
_cell.angle_alpha   90.00
_cell.angle_beta   90.00
_cell.angle_gamma   90.00
#
_symmetry.space_group_name_H-M   'P 1'
#
loop_
_entity.id
_entity.type
_entity.pdbx_description
1 polymer ?
#
loop_
_entity_poly.entity_id
_entity_poly.type
_entity_poly.pdbx_seq_one_letter_code
_entity_poly.pdbx_strand_id
1 'polypeptide(L)'
;MAISAVFSSAQYMGEKRISSTDCFVLKLSADQVDLADRSDSTAEMIKHVIFGYFSQRSGLLVFLEDSYLTRIQSPGTYPTYWETTMATKIEDYRLVEGVMVAHSGQSNVIITRFGDNLKAGLSVTRMEETWTIDDVAFNVPGLSLDCFIPPKEVQKDFPDENLDWRSPLH
;
A
#
# COMPACT_ATOMS: atom_id res chain seq x y z
N MET A 1 -5.60 -10.46 2.77
CA MET A 1 -4.30 -10.93 2.22
C MET A 1 -3.23 -10.78 3.30
N ALA A 2 -2.36 -11.78 3.49
CA ALA A 2 -1.22 -11.67 4.39
C ALA A 2 -0.06 -10.94 3.71
N ILE A 3 0.83 -10.28 4.47
CA ILE A 3 2.01 -9.57 3.94
C ILE A 3 2.87 -10.50 3.06
N SER A 4 2.97 -11.79 3.41
CA SER A 4 3.71 -12.78 2.63
C SER A 4 3.18 -12.96 1.19
N ALA A 5 1.88 -12.84 0.98
CA ALA A 5 1.28 -12.95 -0.36
C ALA A 5 1.62 -11.73 -1.22
N VAL A 6 1.63 -10.52 -0.62
CA VAL A 6 1.97 -9.27 -1.30
C VAL A 6 3.41 -9.28 -1.80
N PHE A 7 4.34 -9.86 -1.03
CA PHE A 7 5.76 -9.93 -1.39
C PHE A 7 6.15 -11.23 -2.12
N SER A 8 5.19 -12.04 -2.56
CA SER A 8 5.47 -13.32 -3.22
C SER A 8 6.24 -13.18 -4.54
N SER A 9 6.01 -12.10 -5.29
CA SER A 9 6.71 -11.75 -6.53
C SER A 9 7.89 -10.79 -6.31
N ALA A 10 8.24 -10.50 -5.06
CA ALA A 10 9.26 -9.51 -4.74
C ALA A 10 10.68 -10.00 -5.06
N GLN A 11 11.53 -9.04 -5.44
CA GLN A 11 12.95 -9.28 -5.64
C GLN A 11 13.71 -9.16 -4.32
N TYR A 12 14.57 -10.13 -4.02
CA TYR A 12 15.53 -10.02 -2.92
C TYR A 12 16.61 -8.96 -3.23
N MET A 13 16.80 -8.01 -2.31
CA MET A 13 17.71 -6.88 -2.49
C MET A 13 18.96 -6.94 -1.59
N GLY A 14 19.04 -7.90 -0.67
CA GLY A 14 20.14 -8.04 0.28
C GLY A 14 19.71 -7.93 1.74
N GLU A 15 20.67 -7.64 2.61
CA GLU A 15 20.48 -7.54 4.05
C GLU A 15 20.83 -6.14 4.55
N LYS A 16 20.07 -5.66 5.55
CA LYS A 16 20.28 -4.35 6.16
C LYS A 16 19.81 -4.39 7.61
N ARG A 17 20.55 -3.73 8.50
CA ARG A 17 20.13 -3.58 9.89
C ARG A 17 19.26 -2.33 10.05
N ILE A 18 18.03 -2.52 10.51
CA ILE A 18 17.03 -1.46 10.74
C ILE A 18 16.71 -1.42 12.23
N SER A 19 16.90 -0.26 12.88
CA SER A 19 16.56 -0.06 14.29
C SER A 19 17.04 -1.20 15.21
N SER A 20 18.31 -1.61 15.06
CA SER A 20 18.97 -2.74 15.75
C SER A 20 18.52 -4.15 15.39
N THR A 21 17.61 -4.31 14.42
CA THR A 21 17.17 -5.62 13.91
C THR A 21 17.83 -5.94 12.58
N ASP A 22 18.51 -7.08 12.49
CA ASP A 22 19.02 -7.59 11.21
C ASP A 22 17.86 -8.03 10.32
N CYS A 23 17.75 -7.40 9.15
CA CYS A 23 16.65 -7.63 8.21
C CYS A 23 17.16 -8.10 6.85
N PHE A 24 16.35 -8.91 6.18
CA PHE A 24 16.43 -9.07 4.73
C PHE A 24 15.47 -8.10 4.04
N VAL A 25 15.84 -7.66 2.84
CA VAL A 25 15.12 -6.61 2.10
C VAL A 25 14.49 -7.22 0.86
N LEU A 26 13.18 -7.04 0.72
CA LEU A 26 12.42 -7.42 -0.48
C LEU A 26 11.90 -6.16 -1.17
N LYS A 27 12.00 -6.12 -2.50
CA LYS A 27 11.49 -5.04 -3.34
C LYS A 27 10.33 -5.54 -4.20
N LEU A 28 9.20 -4.85 -4.11
CA LEU A 28 8.08 -5.00 -5.01
C LEU A 28 8.04 -3.78 -5.94
N SER A 29 7.69 -3.99 -7.20
CA SER A 29 7.47 -2.90 -8.16
C SER A 29 6.21 -3.22 -8.93
N ALA A 30 5.29 -2.26 -9.02
CA ALA A 30 4.12 -2.41 -9.86
C ALA A 30 4.58 -2.54 -11.32
N ASP A 31 3.94 -3.45 -12.06
CA ASP A 31 4.24 -3.60 -13.47
C ASP A 31 3.52 -2.51 -14.30
N GLN A 32 3.79 -2.48 -15.60
CA GLN A 32 3.22 -1.45 -16.48
C GLN A 32 1.70 -1.59 -16.64
N VAL A 33 1.14 -2.79 -16.49
CA VAL A 33 -0.30 -3.04 -16.60
C VAL A 33 -1.00 -2.49 -15.35
N ASP A 34 -0.50 -2.82 -14.16
CA ASP A 34 -0.99 -2.31 -12.88
C ASP A 34 -0.93 -0.77 -12.82
N LEU A 35 0.15 -0.17 -13.35
CA LEU A 35 0.33 1.27 -13.40
C LEU A 35 -0.64 1.93 -14.39
N ALA A 36 -0.89 1.30 -15.54
CA ALA A 36 -1.82 1.79 -16.55
C ALA A 36 -3.27 1.73 -16.06
N ASP A 37 -3.67 0.64 -15.38
CA ASP A 37 -5.01 0.48 -14.82
C ASP A 37 -5.33 1.51 -13.71
N ARG A 38 -4.28 2.06 -13.10
CA ARG A 38 -4.36 3.14 -12.10
C ARG A 38 -4.20 4.54 -12.69
N SER A 39 -4.12 4.65 -14.01
CA SER A 39 -3.95 5.91 -14.73
C SER A 39 -5.22 6.32 -15.47
N ASP A 40 -5.38 7.62 -15.72
CA ASP A 40 -6.43 8.16 -16.57
C ASP A 40 -5.90 9.22 -17.55
N SER A 41 -6.79 9.88 -18.28
CA SER A 41 -6.43 10.90 -19.28
C SER A 41 -5.66 12.11 -18.73
N THR A 42 -5.69 12.32 -17.42
CA THR A 42 -5.11 13.48 -16.72
C THR A 42 -4.06 13.11 -15.69
N ALA A 43 -4.08 11.89 -15.14
CA ALA A 43 -3.15 11.41 -14.13
C ALA A 43 -2.53 10.08 -14.56
N GLU A 44 -1.22 10.07 -14.75
CA GLU A 44 -0.42 8.91 -15.13
C GLU A 44 0.42 8.45 -13.93
N MET A 45 0.22 7.22 -13.45
CA MET A 45 1.08 6.60 -12.45
C MET A 45 2.33 6.05 -13.14
N ILE A 46 3.46 6.73 -12.99
CA ILE A 46 4.72 6.39 -13.67
C ILE A 46 5.44 5.24 -12.95
N LYS A 47 5.39 5.24 -11.63
CA LYS A 47 6.16 4.31 -10.81
C LYS A 47 5.50 4.10 -9.47
N HIS A 48 5.47 2.85 -9.03
CA HIS A 48 5.19 2.47 -7.66
C HIS A 48 6.16 1.38 -7.23
N VAL A 49 6.96 1.66 -6.20
CA VAL A 49 7.97 0.72 -5.67
C VAL A 49 7.87 0.68 -4.16
N ILE A 50 7.85 -0.54 -3.63
CA ILE A 50 7.80 -0.82 -2.19
C ILE A 50 9.04 -1.61 -1.79
N PHE A 51 9.66 -1.25 -0.68
CA PHE A 51 10.69 -2.05 -0.01
C PHE A 51 10.19 -2.49 1.36
N GLY A 52 10.12 -3.81 1.57
CA GLY A 52 9.84 -4.41 2.86
C GLY A 52 11.12 -4.88 3.54
N TYR A 53 11.29 -4.51 4.80
CA TYR A 53 12.41 -4.92 5.64
C TYR A 53 11.90 -5.93 6.67
N PHE A 54 12.30 -7.18 6.51
CA PHE A 54 11.79 -8.29 7.32
C PHE A 54 12.86 -8.79 8.25
N SER A 55 12.52 -8.97 9.54
CA SER A 55 13.44 -9.53 10.52
C SER A 55 13.94 -10.90 10.07
N GLN A 56 15.26 -11.10 10.02
CA GLN A 56 15.82 -12.42 9.70
C GLN A 56 15.46 -13.47 10.75
N ARG A 57 15.22 -13.04 11.99
CA ARG A 57 14.89 -13.93 13.11
C ARG A 57 13.45 -14.42 13.07
N SER A 58 12.49 -13.51 12.85
CA SER A 58 11.06 -13.80 12.98
C SER A 58 10.30 -13.82 11.66
N GLY A 59 10.88 -13.29 10.58
CA GLY A 59 10.20 -13.08 9.30
C GLY A 59 9.15 -11.95 9.31
N LEU A 60 8.99 -11.23 10.43
CA LEU A 60 8.01 -10.14 10.54
C LEU A 60 8.53 -8.87 9.88
N LEU A 61 7.63 -8.09 9.27
CA LEU A 61 7.93 -6.80 8.68
C LEU A 61 8.25 -5.78 9.79
N VAL A 62 9.45 -5.20 9.76
CA VAL A 62 9.94 -4.20 10.73
C VAL A 62 9.78 -2.78 10.19
N PHE A 63 9.98 -2.62 8.89
CA PHE A 63 9.95 -1.32 8.22
C PHE A 63 9.46 -1.48 6.78
N LEU A 64 8.78 -0.46 6.28
CA LEU A 64 8.23 -0.41 4.93
C LEU A 64 8.57 0.95 4.32
N GLU A 65 9.24 0.95 3.18
CA GLU A 65 9.37 2.15 2.34
C GLU A 65 8.46 2.00 1.14
N ASP A 66 7.73 3.05 0.80
CA ASP A 66 6.84 3.11 -0.35
C ASP A 66 7.10 4.40 -1.12
N SER A 67 7.09 4.32 -2.46
CA SER A 67 7.37 5.45 -3.35
C SER A 67 6.46 5.42 -4.56
N TYR A 68 5.72 6.50 -4.75
CA TYR A 68 4.84 6.76 -5.89
C TYR A 68 5.37 7.95 -6.69
N LEU A 69 5.36 7.83 -8.02
CA LEU A 69 5.56 8.95 -8.92
C LEU A 69 4.36 9.05 -9.85
N THR A 70 3.65 10.18 -9.79
CA THR A 70 2.51 10.48 -10.65
C THR A 70 2.79 11.71 -11.47
N ARG A 71 2.47 11.65 -12.76
CA ARG A 71 2.42 12.83 -13.63
C ARG A 71 0.97 13.25 -13.78
N ILE A 72 0.70 14.51 -13.50
CA ILE A 72 -0.61 15.13 -13.69
C ILE A 72 -0.50 16.15 -14.81
N GLN A 73 -1.36 16.02 -15.81
CA GLN A 73 -1.44 16.96 -16.92
C GLN A 73 -2.87 17.09 -17.42
N SER A 74 -3.45 18.27 -17.25
CA SER A 74 -4.72 18.61 -17.90
C SER A 74 -4.47 19.01 -19.36
N PRO A 75 -5.46 18.83 -20.26
CA PRO A 75 -5.34 19.29 -21.64
C PRO A 75 -4.97 20.78 -21.72
N GLY A 76 -3.93 21.10 -22.49
CA GLY A 76 -3.44 22.47 -22.67
C GLY A 76 -2.55 23.01 -21.54
N THR A 77 -2.23 22.21 -20.51
CA THR A 77 -1.27 22.59 -19.47
C THR A 77 0.06 21.85 -19.62
N TYR A 78 1.12 22.42 -19.06
CA TYR A 78 2.37 21.70 -18.83
C TYR A 78 2.19 20.60 -17.77
N PRO A 79 2.95 19.50 -17.84
CA PRO A 79 2.89 18.44 -16.84
C PRO A 79 3.44 18.90 -15.50
N THR A 80 2.85 18.38 -14.43
CA THR A 80 3.34 18.52 -13.05
C THR A 80 3.54 17.13 -12.46
N TYR A 81 4.65 16.93 -11.77
CA TYR A 81 5.00 15.66 -11.17
C TYR A 81 4.81 15.72 -9.66
N TRP A 82 4.33 14.61 -9.12
CA TRP A 82 4.16 14.38 -7.69
C TRP A 82 4.89 13.11 -7.30
N GLU A 83 5.88 13.23 -6.44
CA GLU A 83 6.56 12.11 -5.81
C GLU A 83 6.11 12.03 -4.35
N THR A 84 5.51 10.91 -3.96
CA THR A 84 5.18 10.62 -2.56
C THR A 84 6.12 9.53 -2.08
N THR A 85 6.91 9.80 -1.05
CA THR A 85 7.68 8.77 -0.34
C THR A 85 7.10 8.60 1.06
N MET A 86 6.90 7.36 1.46
CA MET A 86 6.37 6.98 2.76
C MET A 86 7.36 6.01 3.41
N ALA A 87 7.64 6.22 4.69
CA ALA A 87 8.53 5.38 5.46
C ALA A 87 7.82 5.01 6.77
N THR A 88 7.48 3.74 6.92
CA THR A 88 6.62 3.24 7.99
C THR A 88 7.35 2.23 8.84
N LYS A 89 7.43 2.50 10.14
CA LYS A 89 7.88 1.55 11.16
C LYS A 89 6.69 0.76 11.68
N ILE A 90 6.85 -0.55 11.76
CA ILE A 90 5.80 -1.49 12.20
C ILE A 90 6.20 -2.07 13.55
N GLU A 91 5.32 -1.96 14.55
CA GLU A 91 5.63 -2.24 15.94
C GLU A 91 4.50 -3.01 16.64
N ASP A 92 4.79 -3.42 17.89
CA ASP A 92 3.82 -4.05 18.79
C ASP A 92 3.11 -5.26 18.15
N TYR A 93 3.90 -6.20 17.66
CA TYR A 93 3.37 -7.46 17.18
C TYR A 93 2.86 -8.30 18.35
N ARG A 94 1.58 -8.65 18.31
CA ARG A 94 0.91 -9.50 19.30
C ARG A 94 0.34 -10.73 18.62
N LEU A 95 0.30 -11.85 19.35
CA LEU A 95 -0.32 -13.08 18.87
C LEU A 95 -1.84 -12.98 19.03
N VAL A 96 -2.57 -12.96 17.93
CA VAL A 96 -4.05 -12.95 17.90
C VAL A 96 -4.50 -14.16 17.10
N GLU A 97 -5.22 -15.09 17.73
CA GLU A 97 -5.69 -16.35 17.13
C GLU A 97 -4.62 -17.14 16.34
N GLY A 98 -3.38 -17.14 16.85
CA GLY A 98 -2.26 -17.86 16.23
C GLY A 98 -1.51 -17.09 15.14
N VAL A 99 -1.90 -15.84 14.84
CA VAL A 99 -1.25 -14.98 13.86
C VAL A 99 -0.59 -13.79 14.56
N MET A 100 0.64 -13.45 14.18
CA MET A 100 1.32 -12.25 14.67
C MET A 100 0.80 -11.02 13.93
N VAL A 101 0.16 -10.09 14.65
CA VAL A 101 -0.44 -8.87 14.09
C VAL A 101 0.18 -7.66 14.76
N ALA A 102 0.67 -6.70 13.96
CA ALA A 102 1.18 -5.43 14.47
C ALA A 102 0.02 -4.56 14.96
N HIS A 103 0.13 -4.04 16.18
CA HIS A 103 -0.90 -3.18 16.80
C HIS A 103 -0.50 -1.72 16.83
N SER A 104 0.70 -1.36 16.38
CA SER A 104 1.07 0.05 16.25
C SER A 104 2.13 0.29 15.20
N GLY A 105 2.29 1.55 14.83
CA GLY A 105 3.37 1.97 13.96
C GLY A 105 3.43 3.48 13.79
N GLN A 106 4.45 3.91 13.08
CA GLN A 106 4.68 5.32 12.77
C GLN A 106 5.06 5.46 11.30
N SER A 107 4.37 6.36 10.59
CA SER A 107 4.57 6.64 9.18
C SER A 107 5.07 8.08 9.01
N ASN A 108 6.16 8.27 8.27
CA ASN A 108 6.61 9.58 7.81
C ASN A 108 6.40 9.67 6.31
N VAL A 109 5.75 10.74 5.86
CA VAL A 109 5.39 10.95 4.45
C VAL A 109 5.97 12.25 3.95
N ILE A 110 6.60 12.20 2.78
CA ILE A 110 7.10 13.36 2.06
C ILE A 110 6.42 13.40 0.70
N ILE A 111 5.69 14.48 0.43
CA ILE A 111 5.05 14.73 -0.85
C ILE A 111 5.80 15.87 -1.53
N THR A 112 6.42 15.58 -2.66
CA THR A 112 7.24 16.49 -3.43
C THR A 112 6.58 16.76 -4.76
N ARG A 113 6.29 18.02 -5.05
CA ARG A 113 5.73 18.49 -6.32
C ARG A 113 6.76 19.29 -7.10
N PHE A 114 6.99 18.90 -8.36
CA PHE A 114 7.97 19.53 -9.25
C PHE A 114 7.50 19.55 -10.71
N GLY A 115 8.19 20.31 -11.57
CA GLY A 115 7.89 20.43 -13.01
C GLY A 115 8.11 21.84 -13.56
N ASP A 116 8.21 21.94 -14.88
CA ASP A 116 8.65 23.16 -15.60
C ASP A 116 7.69 24.35 -15.49
N ASN A 117 6.46 24.13 -15.03
CA ASN A 117 5.42 25.14 -14.89
C ASN A 117 5.32 25.78 -13.49
N LEU A 118 6.10 25.30 -12.53
CA LEU A 118 6.06 25.81 -11.18
C LEU A 118 6.89 27.09 -11.07
N LYS A 119 6.25 28.25 -11.27
CA LYS A 119 6.88 29.58 -11.03
C LYS A 119 7.50 29.71 -9.63
N ALA A 120 6.97 28.98 -8.65
CA ALA A 120 7.43 28.95 -7.27
C ALA A 120 8.49 27.86 -6.99
N GLY A 121 8.85 27.02 -7.98
CA GLY A 121 9.81 25.93 -7.84
C GLY A 121 9.26 24.68 -7.14
N LEU A 122 10.18 23.88 -6.59
CA LEU A 122 9.91 22.65 -5.83
C LEU A 122 9.04 22.95 -4.60
N SER A 123 7.95 22.20 -4.44
CA SER A 123 7.09 22.28 -3.25
C SER A 123 7.16 20.95 -2.50
N VAL A 124 7.47 21.00 -1.19
CA VAL A 124 7.60 19.81 -0.34
C VAL A 124 6.66 19.93 0.84
N THR A 125 5.81 18.91 1.03
CA THR A 125 4.94 18.74 2.19
C THR A 125 5.43 17.54 2.99
N ARG A 126 5.45 17.65 4.32
CA ARG A 126 5.80 16.55 5.22
C ARG A 126 4.64 16.25 6.14
N MET A 127 4.39 14.99 6.39
CA MET A 127 3.35 14.51 7.31
C MET A 127 3.94 13.40 8.18
N GLU A 128 3.52 13.35 9.44
CA GLU A 128 3.87 12.30 10.37
C GLU A 128 2.57 11.73 10.93
N GLU A 129 2.46 10.41 10.96
CA GLU A 129 1.31 9.68 11.47
C GLU A 129 1.80 8.65 12.49
N THR A 130 1.10 8.53 13.60
CA THR A 130 1.26 7.41 14.54
C THR A 130 -0.09 6.73 14.64
N TRP A 131 -0.11 5.41 14.43
CA TRP A 131 -1.34 4.62 14.44
C TRP A 131 -1.25 3.53 15.50
N THR A 132 -2.41 3.23 16.08
CA THR A 132 -2.61 2.16 17.06
C THR A 132 -3.88 1.38 16.71
N ILE A 133 -3.86 0.08 16.94
CA ILE A 133 -5.00 -0.82 16.78
C ILE A 133 -5.32 -1.38 18.16
N ASP A 134 -6.52 -1.06 18.66
CA ASP A 134 -6.94 -1.48 19.98
C ASP A 134 -7.43 -2.94 19.97
N ASP A 135 -8.30 -3.28 19.02
CA ASP A 135 -8.92 -4.59 18.91
C ASP A 135 -8.78 -5.19 17.52
N VAL A 136 -8.45 -6.48 17.48
CA VAL A 136 -8.39 -7.30 16.26
C VAL A 136 -9.30 -8.50 16.46
N ALA A 137 -10.24 -8.69 15.53
CA ALA A 137 -11.14 -9.84 15.52
C ALA A 137 -11.10 -10.53 14.15
N PHE A 138 -11.10 -11.86 14.16
CA PHE A 138 -11.22 -12.66 12.96
C PHE A 138 -12.65 -13.19 12.81
N ASN A 139 -13.06 -13.44 11.55
CA ASN A 139 -14.34 -14.05 11.22
C ASN A 139 -15.55 -13.37 11.90
N VAL A 140 -15.55 -12.03 11.91
CA VAL A 140 -16.54 -11.22 12.61
C VAL A 140 -17.97 -11.59 12.16
N PRO A 141 -18.82 -12.10 13.07
CA PRO A 141 -20.18 -12.48 12.72
C PRO A 141 -21.00 -11.29 12.20
N GLY A 142 -21.77 -11.50 11.13
CA GLY A 142 -22.60 -10.47 10.51
C GLY A 142 -21.89 -9.60 9.47
N LEU A 143 -20.58 -9.76 9.28
CA LEU A 143 -19.86 -9.15 8.17
C LEU A 143 -20.11 -9.97 6.89
N SER A 144 -20.68 -9.35 5.86
CA SER A 144 -21.00 -9.99 4.57
C SER A 144 -20.37 -9.23 3.40
N LEU A 145 -20.43 -9.79 2.18
CA LEU A 145 -19.92 -9.13 0.98
C LEU A 145 -20.62 -7.79 0.71
N ASP A 146 -21.88 -7.65 1.12
CA ASP A 146 -22.65 -6.41 0.98
C ASP A 146 -22.06 -5.25 1.81
N CYS A 147 -21.18 -5.53 2.78
CA CYS A 147 -20.46 -4.52 3.54
C CYS A 147 -19.27 -3.92 2.78
N PHE A 148 -18.84 -4.54 1.68
CA PHE A 148 -17.66 -4.14 0.91
C PHE A 148 -18.07 -3.51 -0.43
N ILE A 149 -18.65 -2.31 -0.36
CA ILE A 149 -19.17 -1.60 -1.53
C ILE A 149 -18.02 -0.90 -2.27
N PRO A 150 -17.77 -1.21 -3.55
CA PRO A 150 -16.71 -0.54 -4.31
C PRO A 150 -17.06 0.94 -4.56
N PRO A 151 -16.05 1.83 -4.72
CA PRO A 151 -16.27 3.19 -5.18
C PRO A 151 -17.07 3.19 -6.50
N LYS A 152 -17.95 4.19 -6.68
CA LYS A 152 -18.87 4.27 -7.84
C LYS A 152 -18.13 4.24 -9.17
N GLU A 153 -16.90 4.74 -9.17
CA GLU A 153 -16.02 4.85 -10.32
C GLU A 153 -15.48 3.49 -10.80
N VAL A 154 -15.51 2.45 -9.94
CA VAL A 154 -14.99 1.10 -10.19
C VAL A 154 -16.09 0.11 -10.61
N GLN A 155 -17.37 0.50 -10.58
CA GLN A 155 -18.52 -0.38 -10.87
C GLN A 155 -18.64 -0.86 -12.34
N LYS A 156 -17.64 -0.61 -13.20
CA LYS A 156 -17.84 -0.78 -14.64
C LYS A 156 -17.86 -2.22 -15.17
N ASP A 157 -17.44 -3.24 -14.42
CA ASP A 157 -17.30 -4.59 -14.98
C ASP A 157 -17.67 -5.77 -14.06
N PHE A 158 -18.70 -5.65 -13.21
CA PHE A 158 -19.29 -6.82 -12.57
C PHE A 158 -20.59 -7.21 -13.28
N PRO A 159 -20.62 -8.28 -14.10
CA PRO A 159 -21.90 -8.89 -14.43
C PRO A 159 -22.54 -9.39 -13.13
N ASP A 160 -23.83 -9.09 -12.95
CA ASP A 160 -24.68 -9.64 -11.89
C ASP A 160 -24.71 -11.17 -11.98
N GLU A 161 -23.70 -11.86 -11.45
CA GLU A 161 -23.82 -13.27 -11.16
C GLU A 161 -24.66 -13.41 -9.88
N ASN A 162 -25.93 -13.72 -10.09
CA ASN A 162 -26.83 -14.29 -9.08
C ASN A 162 -26.17 -15.56 -8.52
N LEU A 163 -25.34 -15.42 -7.49
CA LEU A 163 -24.88 -16.53 -6.67
C LEU A 163 -25.99 -16.87 -5.69
N ASP A 164 -26.89 -17.72 -6.18
CA ASP A 164 -28.04 -18.27 -5.49
C ASP A 164 -27.56 -19.21 -4.37
N TRP A 165 -27.24 -18.65 -3.19
CA TRP A 165 -26.78 -19.43 -2.03
C TRP A 165 -27.95 -20.11 -1.31
N ARG A 166 -28.58 -21.10 -1.94
CA ARG A 166 -29.41 -22.07 -1.20
C ARG A 166 -28.48 -23.04 -0.47
N SER A 167 -28.38 -22.88 0.85
CA SER A 167 -27.75 -23.87 1.73
C SER A 167 -28.47 -25.22 1.64
N PRO A 168 -27.79 -26.37 1.46
CA PRO A 168 -28.40 -27.65 1.75
C PRO A 168 -28.39 -27.85 3.26
N LEU A 169 -29.57 -27.73 3.88
CA LEU A 169 -29.85 -28.37 5.17
C LEU A 169 -29.94 -29.88 4.91
N HIS A 170 -28.92 -30.64 5.33
CA HIS A 170 -29.09 -31.89 6.07
C HIS A 170 -27.76 -32.48 6.56
#